data_AF-A0AAQ2JHZ4-F1
#
_entry.id   AF-A0AAQ2JHZ4-F1
#
_cell.length_a   1.000
_cell.length_b   1.000
_cell.length_c   1.000
_cell.angle_alpha   90.00
_cell.angle_beta   90.00
_cell.angle_gamma   90.00
#
_symmetry.space_group_name_H-M   'P 1'
#
loop_
_entity.id
_entity.type
_entity.pdbx_description
1 polymer ?
#
loop_
_entity_poly.entity_id
_entity_poly.type
_entity_poly.pdbx_seq_one_letter_code
_entity_poly.pdbx_strand_id
1 'polypeptide(L)' 'MQIDQTEIECLSAAVNRYFKEKLRPQDLLYAFWGVRLLFDDGNGNPSAVTRDYVFDLDETGDTPLFNVFGGKITTFRKLA' A
#
# COMPACT_ATOMS: atom_id res chain seq x y z
N MET A 1 -0.65 12.59 -8.42
CA MET A 1 -1.26 11.78 -7.35
C MET A 1 -1.11 12.55 -6.06
N GLN A 2 -2.21 12.72 -5.34
CA GLN A 2 -2.33 13.40 -4.04
C GLN A 2 -3.49 12.72 -3.31
N ILE A 3 -3.58 12.89 -1.99
CA ILE A 3 -4.78 12.48 -1.24
C ILE A 3 -6.00 13.24 -1.79
N ASP A 4 -7.13 12.57 -1.94
CA ASP A 4 -8.37 13.23 -2.35
C ASP A 4 -9.31 13.54 -1.18
N GLN A 5 -10.32 14.36 -1.46
CA GLN A 5 -11.28 14.82 -0.44
C GLN A 5 -12.13 13.66 0.13
N THR A 6 -12.44 12.66 -0.69
CA THR A 6 -13.21 11.47 -0.27
C THR A 6 -12.40 10.63 0.72
N GLU A 7 -11.10 10.47 0.49
CA GLU A 7 -10.18 9.80 1.41
C GLU A 7 -10.09 10.52 2.76
N ILE A 8 -9.97 11.86 2.73
CA ILE A 8 -9.95 12.68 3.96
C ILE A 8 -11.26 12.53 4.74
N GLU A 9 -12.41 12.57 4.06
CA GLU A 9 -13.72 12.40 4.69
C GLU A 9 -13.91 11.00 5.27
N CYS A 10 -13.50 9.96 4.55
CA CYS A 10 -13.54 8.58 5.02
C CYS A 10 -12.74 8.40 6.32
N LEU A 11 -11.49 8.87 6.35
CA LEU A 11 -10.64 8.79 7.54
C LEU A 11 -11.17 9.65 8.69
N SER A 12 -11.62 10.87 8.39
CA SER A 12 -12.20 11.78 9.40
C SER A 12 -13.46 11.19 10.03
N ALA A 13 -14.33 10.58 9.23
CA ALA A 13 -15.54 9.90 9.72
C ALA A 13 -15.18 8.67 10.57
N ALA A 14 -14.18 7.88 10.16
CA ALA A 14 -13.71 6.73 10.93
C ALA A 14 -13.17 7.14 12.30
N VAL A 15 -12.37 8.23 12.38
CA VAL A 15 -11.88 8.79 13.65
C VAL A 15 -13.04 9.31 14.49
N ASN A 16 -13.88 10.17 13.92
CA ASN A 16 -15.00 10.82 14.63
C ASN A 16 -16.05 9.84 15.17
N ARG A 17 -16.05 8.57 14.72
CA ARG A 17 -16.88 7.51 15.29
C ARG A 17 -16.47 7.12 16.71
N TYR A 18 -15.18 7.21 17.05
CA TYR A 18 -14.65 6.66 18.31
C TYR A 18 -14.24 7.73 19.33
N PHE A 19 -14.00 8.96 18.89
CA PHE A 19 -13.53 10.04 19.77
C PHE A 19 -14.66 11.03 20.14
N LYS A 20 -14.58 11.56 21.37
CA LYS A 20 -15.50 12.59 21.90
C LYS A 20 -15.28 13.92 21.19
N GLU A 21 -14.03 14.38 21.19
CA GLU A 21 -13.61 15.54 20.41
C GLU A 21 -13.63 15.20 18.93
N LYS A 22 -14.23 16.09 18.12
CA LYS A 22 -14.37 15.86 16.68
C LYS A 22 -13.24 16.52 15.91
N LEU A 23 -12.59 15.73 15.07
CA LEU A 23 -11.64 16.21 14.07
C LEU A 23 -12.38 16.99 12.99
N ARG A 24 -11.91 18.22 12.72
CA ARG A 24 -12.39 19.09 11.66
C ARG A 24 -11.34 19.20 10.56
N PRO A 25 -11.73 19.59 9.34
CA PRO A 25 -10.76 19.75 8.24
C PRO A 25 -9.59 20.69 8.56
N GLN A 26 -9.81 21.72 9.40
CA GLN A 26 -8.76 22.67 9.78
C GLN A 26 -7.71 22.07 10.74
N ASP A 27 -8.02 20.92 11.35
CA ASP A 27 -7.12 20.24 12.28
C ASP A 27 -6.08 19.36 11.53
N LEU A 28 -6.16 19.27 10.19
CA LEU A 28 -5.23 18.51 9.36
C LEU A 28 -3.97 19.34 9.04
N LEU A 29 -2.83 18.97 9.62
CA LEU A 29 -1.55 19.68 9.41
C LEU A 29 -0.77 19.17 8.20
N TYR A 30 -0.81 17.85 7.96
CA TYR A 30 -0.06 17.20 6.89
C TYR A 30 -0.84 16.01 6.34
N ALA A 31 -0.65 15.73 5.05
CA ALA A 31 -1.12 14.51 4.41
C ALA A 31 -0.05 13.94 3.49
N PHE A 32 0.03 12.62 3.44
CA PHE A 32 0.88 11.88 2.53
C PHE A 32 0.05 10.79 1.86
N TRP A 33 0.50 10.35 0.69
CA TRP A 33 -0.15 9.32 -0.10
C TRP A 33 0.92 8.37 -0.66
N GLY A 34 0.52 7.17 -1.04
CA GLY A 34 1.41 6.21 -1.68
C GLY A 34 0.62 5.05 -2.29
N VAL A 35 1.20 4.45 -3.32
CA VAL A 35 0.65 3.23 -3.94
C VAL A 35 1.41 2.01 -3.43
N ARG A 36 0.69 0.91 -3.22
CA ARG A 36 1.31 -0.38 -2.92
C ARG A 36 1.61 -1.06 -4.24
N LEU A 37 2.87 -1.41 -4.48
CA LEU A 37 3.25 -2.33 -5.54
C LEU A 37 2.80 -3.71 -5.11
N LEU A 38 1.64 -4.15 -5.59
CA LEU A 38 1.11 -5.48 -5.33
C LEU A 38 1.31 -6.33 -6.58
N PHE A 39 1.63 -7.60 -6.40
CA PHE A 39 1.60 -8.56 -7.49
C PHE A 39 0.13 -8.94 -7.74
N ASP A 40 -0.35 -8.71 -8.96
CA ASP A 40 -1.71 -9.07 -9.36
C ASP A 40 -1.77 -10.59 -9.60
N ASP A 41 -2.54 -11.30 -8.77
CA ASP A 41 -2.81 -12.72 -8.91
C ASP A 41 -4.01 -13.02 -9.83
N GLY A 42 -4.60 -11.99 -10.44
CA GLY A 42 -5.74 -12.08 -11.37
C GLY A 42 -7.10 -12.15 -10.68
N ASN A 43 -7.19 -12.00 -9.35
CA ASN A 43 -8.42 -12.25 -8.58
C ASN A 43 -9.29 -11.00 -8.29
N GLY A 44 -8.97 -9.84 -8.90
CA GLY A 44 -9.89 -8.70 -9.08
C GLY A 44 -10.33 -7.90 -7.84
N ASN A 45 -9.95 -8.28 -6.62
CA ASN A 45 -10.25 -7.51 -5.39
C ASN A 45 -8.96 -6.93 -4.77
N PRO A 46 -8.70 -5.61 -4.87
CA PRO A 46 -7.49 -4.96 -4.36
C PRO A 46 -7.23 -5.14 -2.86
N SER A 47 -8.29 -5.36 -2.06
CA SER A 47 -8.14 -5.60 -0.61
C SER A 47 -7.84 -7.06 -0.28
N ALA A 48 -8.10 -7.98 -1.22
CA ALA A 48 -7.86 -9.42 -1.09
C ALA A 48 -6.51 -9.86 -1.70
N VAL A 49 -5.86 -9.01 -2.50
CA VAL A 49 -4.53 -9.30 -3.06
C VAL A 49 -3.52 -9.56 -1.94
N THR A 50 -2.74 -10.62 -2.09
CA THR A 50 -1.71 -10.99 -1.12
C THR A 50 -0.71 -9.85 -0.91
N ARG A 51 -0.30 -9.66 0.34
CA ARG A 51 0.73 -8.68 0.72
C ARG A 51 2.12 -9.30 0.84
N ASP A 52 2.29 -10.55 0.41
CA ASP A 52 3.61 -11.19 0.36
C ASP A 52 4.42 -10.72 -0.85
N TYR A 53 5.65 -11.22 -0.94
CA TYR A 53 6.55 -10.96 -2.06
C TYR A 53 6.61 -12.18 -2.98
N VAL A 54 6.88 -11.92 -4.25
CA VAL A 54 7.17 -12.93 -5.27
C VAL A 54 8.53 -12.63 -5.88
N PHE A 55 9.34 -13.67 -6.03
CA PHE A 55 10.58 -13.62 -6.78
C PHE A 55 10.39 -14.29 -8.13
N ASP A 56 10.89 -13.64 -9.17
CA ASP A 56 10.91 -14.16 -10.52
C ASP A 56 12.34 -14.04 -11.04
N LEU A 57 12.94 -15.17 -11.38
CA LEU A 57 14.32 -15.27 -11.85
C LEU A 57 14.28 -15.74 -13.29
N ASP A 58 14.74 -14.88 -14.19
CA ASP A 58 14.87 -15.18 -15.61
C ASP A 58 16.33 -15.47 -15.94
N GLU A 59 16.61 -16.72 -16.31
CA GLU A 59 17.93 -17.23 -16.69
C GLU A 59 18.04 -17.53 -18.19
N THR A 60 17.09 -17.05 -19.02
CA THR A 60 17.05 -17.37 -20.45
C THR A 60 18.14 -16.71 -21.29
N GLY A 61 18.80 -15.66 -20.76
CA GLY A 61 19.93 -14.97 -21.40
C GLY A 61 21.28 -15.25 -20.73
N ASP A 62 22.35 -14.69 -21.29
CA ASP A 62 23.72 -14.82 -20.76
C ASP A 62 23.94 -14.07 -19.42
N THR A 63 22.93 -13.35 -18.93
CA THR A 63 22.97 -12.62 -17.65
C THR A 63 21.61 -12.78 -16.96
N PRO A 64 21.56 -13.29 -15.72
CA PRO A 64 20.30 -13.51 -15.02
C PRO A 64 19.63 -12.19 -14.63
N LEU A 65 18.30 -12.13 -14.78
CA LEU A 65 17.46 -11.04 -14.31
C LEU A 65 16.65 -11.49 -13.09
N PHE A 66 16.74 -10.74 -12.00
CA PHE A 66 16.01 -11.01 -10.76
C PHE A 66 14.96 -9.93 -10.49
N ASN A 67 13.69 -10.30 -10.60
CA ASN A 67 12.55 -9.43 -10.38
C ASN A 67 11.96 -9.65 -8.98
N VAL A 68 11.60 -8.55 -8.31
CA VAL A 68 10.96 -8.56 -6.99
C VAL A 68 9.63 -7.82 -7.07
N PHE A 69 8.54 -8.52 -6.75
CA PHE A 69 7.20 -7.94 -6.69
C PHE A 69 6.65 -8.01 -5.28
N GLY A 70 5.98 -6.95 -4.82
CA GLY A 70 5.36 -6.93 -3.49
C GLY A 70 6.37 -6.81 -2.35
N GLY A 71 6.05 -7.46 -1.24
CA GLY A 71 6.84 -7.40 -0.01
C GLY A 71 6.45 -6.24 0.90
N LYS A 72 6.40 -6.51 2.20
CA LYS A 72 6.15 -5.51 3.24
C LYS A 72 7.48 -4.92 3.70
N ILE A 73 7.45 -3.67 4.16
CA ILE A 73 8.60 -3.09 4.87
C ILE A 73 9.03 -3.97 6.06
N THR A 74 8.11 -4.66 6.72
CA THR A 74 8.43 -5.55 7.85
C THR A 74 9.11 -6.86 7.44
N THR A 75 9.04 -7.26 6.16
CA THR A 75 9.65 -8.50 5.66
C THR A 75 10.97 -8.26 4.93
N PHE A 76 11.45 -7.01 4.85
CA PHE A 76 12.63 -6.63 4.07
C PHE A 76 13.88 -7.46 4.41
N ARG A 77 14.11 -7.78 5.70
CA ARG A 77 15.27 -8.57 6.13
C ARG A 77 15.23 -10.03 5.65
N LYS A 78 14.05 -10.60 5.43
CA LYS A 78 13.91 -11.94 4.86
C LYS A 78 14.01 -11.93 3.33
N LEU A 79 13.86 -10.76 2.74
CA LEU A 79 13.91 -10.54 1.29
C LEU A 79 15.36 -10.39 0.80
N ALA A 80 16.27 -9.88 1.64
CA ALA A 80 17.68 -9.63 1.35
C ALA A 80 18.61 -10.80 1.67
#